data_AF-A0A357EH11-F1
#
_entry.id   AF-A0A357EH11-F1
#
_cell.length_a   1.000
_cell.length_b   1.000
_cell.length_c   1.000
_cell.angle_alpha   90.00
_cell.angle_beta   90.00
_cell.angle_gamma   90.00
#
_symmetry.space_group_name_H-M   'P 1'
#
loop_
_entity.id
_entity.type
_entity.pdbx_description
1 polymer ?
#
loop_
_entity_poly.entity_id
_entity_poly.type
_entity_poly.pdbx_seq_one_letter_code
_entity_poly.pdbx_strand_id
1 'polypeptide(L)' 'QNIREGETIADPLKRSGEFPALVTHMIAVGEKSGEMEEMLRRVSHIYDGEVERVITRLTSLMEPIMILVMGVIVFFIVVA' A
#
# COMPACT_ATOMS: atom_id res chain seq x y z
N GLN A 1 14.06 -22.48 9.10
CA GLN A 1 15.37 -22.48 8.44
C GLN A 1 15.75 -21.02 8.30
N ASN A 2 16.88 -20.66 8.90
CA ASN A 2 17.22 -19.26 9.17
C ASN A 2 18.05 -18.71 8.01
N ILE A 3 18.00 -17.39 7.80
CA ILE A 3 18.88 -16.65 6.89
C ILE A 3 20.37 -16.99 7.16
N ARG A 4 20.69 -17.41 8.40
CA ARG A 4 22.00 -17.91 8.82
C ARG A 4 22.46 -19.22 8.17
N GLU A 5 21.56 -19.98 7.53
CA GLU A 5 21.82 -21.26 6.87
C GLU A 5 22.03 -21.11 5.34
N GLY A 6 22.05 -19.89 4.80
CA GLY A 6 22.24 -19.61 3.38
C GLY A 6 20.95 -19.46 2.57
N GLU A 7 19.81 -19.40 3.24
CA GLU A 7 18.53 -19.07 2.61
C GLU A 7 18.46 -17.57 2.27
N THR A 8 17.89 -17.25 1.10
CA THR A 8 17.72 -15.86 0.66
C THR A 8 16.78 -15.12 1.60
N ILE A 9 16.94 -13.81 1.77
CA ILE A 9 16.05 -12.98 2.60
C ILE A 9 14.64 -12.91 1.99
N ALA A 10 14.55 -12.99 0.66
CA ALA A 10 13.27 -12.93 -0.06
C ALA A 10 12.35 -14.14 0.18
N ASP A 11 12.89 -15.34 0.32
CA ASP A 11 12.10 -16.58 0.49
C ASP A 11 11.26 -16.62 1.79
N PRO A 12 11.80 -16.34 3.00
CA PRO A 12 11.01 -16.28 4.22
C PRO A 12 10.00 -15.12 4.21
N LEU A 13 10.33 -13.97 3.61
CA LEU A 13 9.39 -12.85 3.43
C LEU A 13 8.24 -13.18 2.49
N LYS A 14 8.50 -13.98 1.45
CA LYS A 14 7.45 -14.48 0.56
C LYS A 14 6.54 -15.50 1.23
N ARG A 15 7.09 -16.33 2.11
CA ARG A 15 6.31 -17.31 2.89
C ARG A 15 5.43 -16.67 3.96
N SER A 16 5.79 -15.49 4.48
CA SER A 16 4.98 -14.84 5.52
C SER A 16 3.65 -14.29 4.99
N GLY A 17 3.53 -14.00 3.68
CA GLY A 17 2.29 -13.52 3.06
C GLY A 17 1.90 -12.07 3.40
N GLU A 18 2.55 -11.46 4.39
CA GLU A 18 2.35 -10.06 4.80
C GLU A 18 2.92 -9.06 3.80
N PHE A 19 3.84 -9.51 2.94
CA PHE A 19 4.52 -8.65 1.97
C PHE A 19 3.97 -8.88 0.56
N PRO A 20 3.59 -7.82 -0.17
CA PRO A 20 3.22 -7.90 -1.57
C PRO A 20 4.30 -8.56 -2.42
N ALA A 21 3.88 -9.21 -3.50
CA ALA A 21 4.79 -9.85 -4.46
C ALA A 21 5.85 -8.89 -5.00
N LEU A 22 5.51 -7.61 -5.15
CA LEU A 22 6.44 -6.57 -5.59
C LEU A 22 7.61 -6.38 -4.61
N VAL A 23 7.34 -6.35 -3.31
CA VAL A 23 8.36 -6.14 -2.27
C VAL A 23 9.33 -7.30 -2.23
N THR A 24 8.81 -8.52 -2.19
CA THR A 24 9.63 -9.74 -2.16
C THR A 24 10.46 -9.87 -3.43
N HIS A 25 9.95 -9.43 -4.59
CA HIS A 25 10.71 -9.39 -5.83
C HIS A 25 11.84 -8.35 -5.80
N MET A 26 11.60 -7.14 -5.31
CA MET A 26 12.66 -6.12 -5.24
C MET A 26 13.75 -6.50 -4.23
N ILE A 27 13.39 -7.15 -3.12
CA ILE A 27 14.36 -7.71 -2.17
C ILE A 27 15.19 -8.82 -2.84
N ALA A 28 14.57 -9.73 -3.59
CA ALA A 28 15.30 -10.76 -4.33
C ALA A 28 16.24 -10.20 -5.40
N VAL A 29 15.88 -9.08 -6.04
CA VAL A 29 16.74 -8.38 -7.00
C VAL A 29 17.92 -7.71 -6.29
N GLY A 30 17.66 -6.97 -5.20
CA GLY A 30 18.70 -6.29 -4.42
C GLY A 30 19.68 -7.25 -3.75
N GLU A 31 19.21 -8.43 -3.33
CA GLU A 31 20.06 -9.48 -2.78
C GLU A 31 20.97 -10.10 -3.85
N LYS A 32 20.49 -10.26 -5.09
CA LYS A 32 21.30 -10.78 -6.21
C LYS A 32 22.25 -9.75 -6.81
N SER A 33 21.87 -8.47 -6.85
CA SER A 33 22.71 -7.39 -7.39
C SER A 33 23.65 -6.78 -6.36
N GLY A 34 23.46 -7.08 -5.07
CA GLY A 34 24.17 -6.42 -3.97
C GLY A 34 23.66 -5.02 -3.65
N GLU A 35 22.58 -4.58 -4.29
CA GLU A 35 21.99 -3.22 -4.16
C GLU A 35 20.75 -3.22 -3.25
N MET A 36 20.83 -3.92 -2.12
CA MET A 36 19.72 -4.06 -1.17
C MET A 36 19.21 -2.70 -0.66
N GLU A 37 20.13 -1.78 -0.33
CA GLU A 37 19.80 -0.44 0.17
C GLU A 37 18.95 0.34 -0.84
N GLU A 38 19.33 0.33 -2.12
CA GLU A 38 18.58 1.00 -3.17
C GLU A 38 17.20 0.37 -3.35
N MET A 39 17.11 -0.96 -3.36
CA MET A 39 15.84 -1.66 -3.53
C MET A 39 14.89 -1.41 -2.36
N LEU A 40 15.37 -1.42 -1.12
CA LEU A 40 14.55 -1.09 0.05
C LEU A 40 14.06 0.37 0.02
N ARG A 41 14.89 1.30 -0.44
CA ARG A 41 14.47 2.69 -0.66
C ARG A 41 13.42 2.83 -1.76
N ARG A 42 13.51 2.02 -2.83
CA ARG A 42 12.43 1.95 -3.83
C ARG A 42 11.14 1.38 -3.24
N VAL A 43 11.23 0.36 -2.39
CA VAL A 43 10.04 -0.18 -1.69
C VAL A 43 9.38 0.92 -0.88
N SER A 44 10.14 1.68 -0.06
CA SER A 44 9.55 2.73 0.78
C SER A 44 8.84 3.80 -0.06
N HIS A 45 9.46 4.28 -1.15
CA HIS A 45 8.84 5.27 -2.04
C HIS A 45 7.54 4.77 -2.69
N ILE A 46 7.47 3.47 -3.03
CA ILE A 46 6.24 2.88 -3.58
C ILE A 46 5.13 2.85 -2.51
N TYR A 47 5.46 2.44 -1.29
CA TYR A 47 4.51 2.42 -0.17
C TYR A 47 4.00 3.81 0.20
N ASP A 48 4.89 4.79 0.31
CA ASP A 48 4.52 6.18 0.56
C ASP A 48 3.54 6.66 -0.52
N GLY A 49 3.83 6.34 -1.78
CA GLY A 49 2.95 6.67 -2.91
C GLY A 49 1.60 5.94 -2.87
N GLU A 50 1.55 4.68 -2.44
CA GLU A 50 0.28 3.96 -2.24
C GLU A 50 -0.55 4.57 -1.11
N VAL A 51 0.08 4.90 0.02
CA VAL A 51 -0.58 5.54 1.16
C VAL A 51 -1.18 6.88 0.72
N GLU A 52 -0.42 7.72 0.03
CA GLU A 52 -0.89 9.02 -0.46
C GLU A 52 -2.07 8.89 -1.43
N ARG A 53 -2.04 7.89 -2.33
CA ARG A 53 -3.15 7.60 -3.24
C ARG A 53 -4.40 7.14 -2.51
N VAL A 54 -4.24 6.30 -1.48
CA VAL A 54 -5.36 5.83 -0.66
C VAL A 54 -5.98 7.01 0.08
N ILE A 55 -5.18 7.85 0.73
CA ILE A 55 -5.64 9.06 1.42
C ILE A 55 -6.38 9.98 0.43
N THR A 56 -5.80 10.25 -0.73
CA THR A 56 -6.41 11.09 -1.76
C THR A 56 -7.75 10.53 -2.21
N ARG A 57 -7.83 9.22 -2.47
CA ARG A 57 -9.08 8.57 -2.88
C ARG A 57 -10.13 8.65 -1.78
N LEU A 58 -9.76 8.37 -0.53
CA LEU A 58 -10.69 8.47 0.61
C LEU A 58 -11.24 9.88 0.76
N THR A 59 -10.36 10.90 0.68
CA THR A 59 -10.76 12.31 0.75
C THR A 59 -11.66 12.69 -0.42
N SER A 60 -11.34 12.26 -1.65
CA SER A 60 -12.17 12.54 -2.84
C SER A 60 -13.58 11.94 -2.77
N LEU A 61 -13.76 10.84 -2.02
CA LEU A 61 -15.07 10.24 -1.80
C LEU A 61 -15.86 10.94 -0.69
N MET A 62 -15.21 11.69 0.21
CA MET A 62 -15.93 12.43 1.23
C MET A 62 -16.80 13.54 0.63
N GLU A 63 -16.34 14.22 -0.40
CA GLU A 63 -17.09 15.29 -1.08
C GLU A 63 -18.47 14.83 -1.62
N PRO A 64 -18.57 13.77 -2.45
CA PRO A 64 -19.87 13.29 -2.93
C PRO A 64 -20.76 12.76 -1.80
N ILE A 65 -20.19 12.19 -0.73
CA ILE A 65 -20.96 11.77 0.45
C ILE A 65 -21.61 12.98 1.13
N MET A 66 -20.87 14.08 1.30
CA MET A 66 -21.39 15.31 1.89
C MET A 66 -22.56 15.89 1.07
N ILE A 67 -22.44 15.89 -0.26
CA ILE A 67 -23.50 16.33 -1.18
C ILE A 67 -24.74 15.42 -1.06
N LEU A 68 -24.55 14.11 -1.02
CA LEU A 68 -25.64 13.15 -0.86
C LEU A 68 -26.41 13.38 0.45
N VAL A 69 -25.69 13.54 1.57
CA VAL A 69 -26.29 13.81 2.88
C VAL A 69 -27.07 15.13 2.86
N MET A 70 -26.49 16.19 2.29
CA MET A 70 -27.17 17.47 2.14
C MET A 70 -28.45 17.34 1.31
N GLY A 71 -28.38 16.63 0.17
CA GLY A 71 -29.52 16.39 -0.70
C GLY A 71 -30.66 15.65 0.00
N VAL A 72 -30.34 14.63 0.80
CA VAL A 72 -31.31 13.90 1.60
C VAL A 72 -31.98 14.80 2.64
N ILE A 73 -31.22 15.62 3.36
CA ILE A 73 -31.76 16.57 4.35
C ILE A 73 -32.73 17.55 3.68
N VAL A 74 -32.33 18.16 2.57
CA VAL A 74 -33.19 19.10 1.83
C VAL A 74 -34.45 18.41 1.32
N PHE A 75 -34.34 17.19 0.78
CA PHE A 75 -35.48 16.42 0.32
C PHE A 75 -36.51 16.18 1.44
N PHE A 76 -36.07 15.78 2.63
CA PHE A 76 -36.96 15.59 3.77
C PHE A 76 -37.65 16.90 4.19
N ILE A 77 -36.96 18.04 4.17
CA ILE A 77 -37.54 19.34 4.51
C ILE A 77 -38.64 19.75 3.52
N VAL A 78 -38.46 19.46 2.22
CA VAL A 78 -39.43 19.85 1.19
C VAL A 78 -40.69 18.96 1.22
N VAL A 79 -40.54 17.70 1.59
CA VAL A 79 -41.64 16.72 1.62
C VAL A 79 -42.44 16.76 2.93
N ALA A 80 -41.82 17.21 4.03
CA ALA A 80 -42.46 17.39 5.34
C ALA A 80 -43.32 18.67 5.41
#